data_AF-A0A920HMK3-F1
#
_entry.id   AF-A0A920HMK3-F1
#
_cell.length_a   1.000
_cell.length_b   1.000
_cell.length_c   1.000
_cell.angle_alpha   90.00
_cell.angle_beta   90.00
_cell.angle_gamma   90.00
#
_symmetry.space_group_name_H-M   'P 1'
#
loop_
_entity.id
_entity.type
_entity.pdbx_description
1 polymer ?
#
loop_
_entity_poly.entity_id
_entity_poly.type
_entity_poly.pdbx_seq_one_letter_code
_entity_poly.pdbx_strand_id
1 'polypeptide(L)'
;MNLLTHMQYMQDSKVRPSVFEKMKNVEPKILYARGDGTFFEPSANSFSNRYNRANDEQKKKYDITLDKISKDFEINWPNMTNKEKMQWKYQRYMQDYLATISSVDDNVGRVLDYLEDTGLDKNTIVVYTSDQGFYLGEHGWFDKRFIYDQSFKTPLLIKWPNAIKPGTTNEEMVQNLDFAQTFLEAAMIDAPSDMQGESLIPLLKGDNENWTRDAVYYHYYEYPSVHMAKRHYGIVNKKYKLVHFYYDIDEWELYDRAKDPNEMYNVYNDPEYKEIVESLTKELYELRKNIRILMNLVKLLFTSNYFKFFN
;
A
#
# COMPACT_ATOMS: atom_id res chain seq x y z
N MET A 1 -13.00 1.14 -1.55
CA MET A 1 -11.90 1.35 -2.53
C MET A 1 -12.26 0.99 -3.98
N ASN A 2 -13.51 0.67 -4.29
CA ASN A 2 -13.93 0.37 -5.66
C ASN A 2 -13.71 1.54 -6.66
N LEU A 3 -13.15 1.22 -7.83
CA LEU A 3 -12.85 2.18 -8.91
C LEU A 3 -14.09 2.97 -9.37
N LEU A 4 -15.25 2.32 -9.49
CA LEU A 4 -16.46 2.99 -9.97
C LEU A 4 -17.07 3.90 -8.90
N THR A 5 -17.21 3.41 -7.66
CA THR A 5 -18.04 4.05 -6.63
C THR A 5 -17.26 4.83 -5.57
N HIS A 6 -15.92 4.72 -5.52
CA HIS A 6 -15.10 5.46 -4.55
C HIS A 6 -14.08 6.40 -5.18
N MET A 7 -13.66 6.19 -6.44
CA MET A 7 -12.73 7.08 -7.12
C MET A 7 -13.45 8.38 -7.51
N GLN A 8 -12.86 9.51 -7.14
CA GLN A 8 -13.47 10.84 -7.26
C GLN A 8 -13.29 11.42 -8.67
N TYR A 9 -14.34 12.05 -9.19
CA TYR A 9 -14.32 12.66 -10.52
C TYR A 9 -13.27 13.77 -10.65
N MET A 10 -13.28 14.71 -9.71
CA MET A 10 -12.41 15.90 -9.77
C MET A 10 -10.99 15.59 -9.33
N GLN A 11 -10.83 14.91 -8.19
CA GLN A 11 -9.53 14.65 -7.61
C GLN A 11 -8.77 13.52 -8.32
N ASP A 12 -9.41 12.38 -8.55
CA ASP A 12 -8.72 11.18 -9.03
C ASP A 12 -8.77 11.12 -10.55
N SER A 13 -9.93 11.39 -11.17
CA SER A 13 -10.10 11.37 -12.64
C SER A 13 -9.85 12.71 -13.34
N LYS A 14 -9.45 13.75 -12.59
CA LYS A 14 -9.07 15.09 -13.11
C LYS A 14 -10.14 15.83 -13.92
N VAL A 15 -11.42 15.52 -13.71
CA VAL A 15 -12.53 16.26 -14.33
C VAL A 15 -12.61 17.65 -13.71
N ARG A 16 -12.69 18.70 -14.54
CA ARG A 16 -12.81 20.07 -14.03
C ARG A 16 -14.09 20.25 -13.21
N PRO A 17 -14.03 20.96 -12.06
CA PRO A 17 -15.22 21.26 -11.28
C PRO A 17 -16.34 21.93 -12.07
N SER A 18 -16.01 22.85 -12.98
CA SER A 18 -16.98 23.56 -13.82
C SER A 18 -17.80 22.64 -14.74
N VAL A 19 -17.19 21.57 -15.26
CA VAL A 19 -17.91 20.58 -16.09
C VAL A 19 -18.78 19.70 -15.20
N PHE A 20 -18.25 19.26 -14.07
CA PHE A 20 -18.99 18.45 -13.11
C PHE A 20 -20.25 19.18 -12.60
N GLU A 21 -20.12 20.46 -12.23
CA GLU A 21 -21.24 21.33 -11.80
C GLU A 21 -22.27 21.55 -12.92
N LYS A 22 -21.82 21.76 -14.17
CA LYS A 22 -22.69 21.97 -15.33
C LYS A 22 -23.60 20.77 -15.62
N MET A 23 -23.11 19.54 -15.42
CA MET A 23 -23.85 18.32 -15.69
C MET A 23 -24.98 18.02 -14.67
N LYS A 24 -24.98 18.70 -13.51
CA LYS A 24 -25.99 18.70 -12.43
C LYS A 24 -26.30 17.36 -11.73
N ASN A 25 -26.28 16.21 -12.41
CA ASN A 25 -26.67 14.90 -11.88
C ASN A 25 -25.74 13.78 -12.37
N VAL A 26 -24.44 13.86 -12.06
CA VAL A 26 -23.47 12.84 -12.44
C VAL A 26 -23.60 11.60 -11.54
N GLU A 27 -23.97 10.46 -12.13
CA GLU A 27 -24.05 9.16 -11.44
C GLU A 27 -22.92 8.19 -11.85
N PRO A 28 -22.42 7.33 -10.93
CA PRO A 28 -22.88 7.19 -9.54
C PRO A 28 -22.41 8.32 -8.63
N LYS A 29 -23.23 8.69 -7.65
CA LYS A 29 -22.82 9.58 -6.57
C LYS A 29 -21.64 9.00 -5.78
N ILE A 30 -20.58 9.78 -5.60
CA ILE A 30 -19.36 9.38 -4.89
C ILE A 30 -19.30 10.10 -3.55
N LEU A 31 -19.30 9.33 -2.46
CA LEU A 31 -19.18 9.84 -1.10
C LEU A 31 -17.83 9.44 -0.50
N TYR A 32 -17.24 10.35 0.26
CA TYR A 32 -15.96 10.12 0.92
C TYR A 32 -16.14 9.97 2.43
N ALA A 33 -15.54 8.92 2.98
CA ALA A 33 -15.51 8.68 4.42
C ALA A 33 -14.48 9.58 5.10
N ARG A 34 -14.90 10.26 6.17
CA ARG A 34 -14.02 10.98 7.09
C ARG A 34 -13.41 10.01 8.12
N GLY A 35 -12.38 10.48 8.83
CA GLY A 35 -11.77 9.76 9.95
C GLY A 35 -12.71 9.47 11.12
N ASP A 36 -13.89 10.11 11.16
CA ASP A 36 -14.95 9.86 12.15
C ASP A 36 -16.05 8.91 11.63
N GLY A 37 -15.88 8.35 10.42
CA GLY A 37 -16.86 7.47 9.78
C GLY A 37 -18.03 8.17 9.09
N THR A 38 -18.14 9.50 9.16
CA THR A 38 -19.17 10.26 8.42
C THR A 38 -18.80 10.41 6.94
N PHE A 39 -19.81 10.66 6.09
CA PHE A 39 -19.61 10.79 4.65
C PHE A 39 -19.84 12.22 4.16
N PHE A 40 -19.07 12.66 3.17
CA PHE A 40 -19.28 13.94 2.48
C PHE A 40 -19.06 13.86 0.98
N GLU A 41 -19.61 14.82 0.25
CA GLU A 41 -19.38 14.97 -1.19
C GLU A 41 -18.10 15.77 -1.46
N PRO A 42 -17.22 15.30 -2.37
CA PRO A 42 -16.04 16.05 -2.76
C PRO A 42 -16.39 17.44 -3.32
N SER A 43 -15.66 18.46 -2.87
CA SER A 43 -15.81 19.82 -3.39
C SER A 43 -14.75 20.15 -4.45
N ALA A 44 -14.99 21.23 -5.21
CA ALA A 44 -14.07 21.81 -6.18
C ALA A 44 -12.68 22.13 -5.61
N ASN A 45 -12.57 22.29 -4.28
CA ASN A 45 -11.30 22.56 -3.59
C ASN A 45 -10.31 21.40 -3.73
N SER A 46 -10.81 20.16 -3.82
CA SER A 46 -9.95 18.97 -3.98
C SER A 46 -9.12 19.02 -5.28
N PHE A 47 -9.68 19.58 -6.34
CA PHE A 47 -8.98 19.87 -7.60
C PHE A 47 -8.16 21.15 -7.49
N SER A 48 -8.81 22.25 -7.07
CA SER A 48 -8.23 23.60 -7.12
C SER A 48 -6.99 23.73 -6.26
N ASN A 49 -6.96 23.13 -5.07
CA ASN A 49 -5.80 23.19 -4.17
C ASN A 49 -4.55 22.55 -4.79
N ARG A 50 -4.71 21.50 -5.60
CA ARG A 50 -3.59 20.83 -6.29
C ARG A 50 -3.19 21.58 -7.54
N TYR A 51 -4.16 21.96 -8.36
CA TYR A 51 -3.94 22.71 -9.60
C TYR A 51 -3.29 24.08 -9.34
N ASN A 52 -3.67 24.76 -8.26
CA ASN A 52 -3.13 26.08 -7.91
C ASN A 52 -1.70 26.05 -7.35
N ARG A 53 -1.11 24.87 -7.11
CA ARG A 53 0.32 24.74 -6.82
C ARG A 53 1.20 24.95 -8.05
N ALA A 54 0.65 24.77 -9.25
CA ALA A 54 1.34 24.99 -10.50
C ALA A 54 1.44 26.48 -10.82
N ASN A 55 2.55 26.92 -11.42
CA ASN A 55 2.66 28.26 -12.00
C ASN A 55 1.92 28.36 -13.35
N ASP A 56 1.82 29.56 -13.91
CA ASP A 56 1.04 29.78 -15.13
C ASP A 56 1.55 29.02 -16.36
N GLU A 57 2.86 28.81 -16.47
CA GLU A 57 3.44 28.03 -17.57
C GLU A 57 3.08 26.53 -17.44
N GLN A 58 3.16 25.99 -16.22
CA GLN A 58 2.77 24.61 -15.92
C GLN A 58 1.27 24.40 -16.11
N LYS A 59 0.45 25.35 -15.67
CA LYS A 59 -1.01 25.32 -15.87
C LYS A 59 -1.36 25.23 -17.34
N LYS A 60 -0.76 26.05 -18.21
CA LYS A 60 -0.95 25.97 -19.67
C LYS A 60 -0.65 24.59 -20.24
N LYS A 61 0.38 23.90 -19.72
CA LYS A 61 0.72 22.52 -20.13
C LYS A 61 -0.33 21.52 -19.64
N TYR A 62 -0.78 21.64 -18.39
CA TYR A 62 -1.81 20.75 -17.83
C TYR A 62 -3.18 20.96 -18.46
N ASP A 63 -3.56 22.20 -18.76
CA ASP A 63 -4.88 22.56 -19.27
C ASP A 63 -5.22 21.82 -20.55
N ILE A 64 -4.25 21.59 -21.44
CA ILE A 64 -4.43 20.80 -22.67
C ILE A 64 -4.99 19.40 -22.36
N THR A 65 -4.46 18.74 -21.33
CA THR A 65 -4.90 17.38 -20.94
C THR A 65 -6.18 17.43 -20.13
N LEU A 66 -6.28 18.35 -19.16
CA LEU A 66 -7.45 18.49 -18.29
C LEU A 66 -8.72 18.87 -19.07
N ASP A 67 -8.58 19.72 -20.09
CA ASP A 67 -9.68 20.12 -20.97
C ASP A 67 -10.15 18.97 -21.85
N LYS A 68 -9.21 18.16 -22.38
CA LYS A 68 -9.55 16.94 -23.15
C LYS A 68 -10.31 15.94 -22.29
N ILE A 69 -9.84 15.67 -21.07
CA ILE A 69 -10.51 14.76 -20.13
C ILE A 69 -11.92 15.27 -19.81
N SER A 70 -12.05 16.56 -19.51
CA SER A 70 -13.33 17.14 -19.09
C SER A 70 -14.33 17.17 -20.25
N LYS A 71 -13.89 17.46 -21.48
CA LYS A 71 -14.73 17.42 -22.68
C LYS A 71 -15.20 16.00 -23.00
N ASP A 72 -14.30 15.01 -22.92
CA ASP A 72 -14.64 13.61 -23.13
C ASP A 72 -15.66 13.12 -22.09
N PHE A 73 -15.44 13.47 -20.82
CA PHE A 73 -16.36 13.19 -19.74
C PHE A 73 -17.75 13.79 -19.99
N GLU A 74 -17.84 15.07 -20.36
CA GLU A 74 -19.12 15.74 -20.62
C GLU A 74 -19.93 15.07 -21.74
N ILE A 75 -19.25 14.67 -22.83
CA ILE A 75 -19.90 14.11 -24.02
C ILE A 75 -20.30 12.65 -23.80
N ASN A 76 -19.42 11.85 -23.20
CA ASN A 76 -19.55 10.40 -23.24
C ASN A 76 -20.11 9.81 -21.93
N TRP A 77 -19.80 10.39 -20.77
CA TRP A 77 -20.19 9.83 -19.46
C TRP A 77 -21.69 9.54 -19.32
N PRO A 78 -22.63 10.41 -19.78
CA PRO A 78 -24.07 10.17 -19.66
C PRO A 78 -24.56 8.91 -20.38
N ASN A 79 -23.86 8.50 -21.44
CA ASN A 79 -24.26 7.38 -22.30
C ASN A 79 -23.56 6.07 -21.96
N MET A 80 -22.62 6.08 -21.00
CA MET A 80 -21.85 4.90 -20.60
C MET A 80 -22.62 4.01 -19.61
N THR A 81 -22.53 2.70 -19.81
CA THR A 81 -22.86 1.69 -18.81
C THR A 81 -21.92 1.77 -17.60
N ASN A 82 -22.29 1.14 -16.47
CA ASN A 82 -21.42 1.09 -15.29
C ASN A 82 -20.05 0.44 -15.57
N LYS A 83 -20.02 -0.56 -16.47
CA LYS A 83 -18.77 -1.19 -16.91
C LYS A 83 -17.88 -0.21 -17.66
N GLU A 84 -18.45 0.53 -18.61
CA GLU A 84 -17.72 1.54 -19.39
C GLU A 84 -17.26 2.70 -18.50
N LYS A 85 -18.07 3.15 -17.54
CA LYS A 85 -17.69 4.15 -16.54
C LYS A 85 -16.50 3.71 -15.69
N MET A 86 -16.51 2.46 -15.23
CA MET A 86 -15.39 1.87 -14.48
C MET A 86 -14.13 1.80 -15.35
N GLN A 87 -14.24 1.33 -16.60
CA GLN A 87 -13.13 1.28 -17.55
C GLN A 87 -12.59 2.67 -17.87
N TRP A 88 -13.46 3.68 -18.03
CA TRP A 88 -13.06 5.06 -18.24
C TRP A 88 -12.22 5.58 -17.08
N LYS A 89 -12.70 5.40 -15.84
CA LYS A 89 -11.95 5.78 -14.62
C LYS A 89 -10.63 5.03 -14.52
N TYR A 90 -10.63 3.72 -14.76
CA TYR A 90 -9.44 2.87 -14.74
C TYR A 90 -8.36 3.35 -15.71
N GLN A 91 -8.73 3.66 -16.96
CA GLN A 91 -7.78 4.11 -17.96
C GLN A 91 -7.11 5.43 -17.57
N ARG A 92 -7.87 6.38 -16.99
CA ARG A 92 -7.29 7.63 -16.49
C ARG A 92 -6.36 7.40 -15.30
N TYR A 93 -6.82 6.58 -14.35
CA TYR A 93 -6.04 6.20 -13.19
C TYR A 93 -4.68 5.61 -13.58
N MET A 94 -4.67 4.63 -14.48
CA MET A 94 -3.42 3.99 -14.91
C MET A 94 -2.52 4.90 -15.73
N GLN A 95 -3.08 5.76 -16.58
CA GLN A 95 -2.28 6.73 -17.34
C GLN A 95 -1.55 7.70 -16.41
N ASP A 96 -2.26 8.26 -15.43
CA ASP A 96 -1.65 9.18 -14.45
C ASP A 96 -0.64 8.46 -13.56
N TYR A 97 -0.95 7.24 -13.10
CA TYR A 97 -0.08 6.44 -12.24
C TYR A 97 1.23 6.08 -12.96
N LEU A 98 1.15 5.53 -14.18
CA LEU A 98 2.31 5.11 -14.96
C LEU A 98 3.15 6.31 -15.43
N ALA A 99 2.53 7.42 -15.83
CA ALA A 99 3.27 8.63 -16.18
C ALA A 99 4.03 9.21 -14.98
N THR A 100 3.43 9.12 -13.78
CA THR A 100 4.09 9.54 -12.54
C THR A 100 5.28 8.64 -12.22
N ILE A 101 5.14 7.32 -12.33
CA ILE A 101 6.24 6.37 -12.12
C ILE A 101 7.37 6.60 -13.12
N SER A 102 7.06 6.83 -14.41
CA SER A 102 8.08 7.13 -15.42
C SER A 102 8.92 8.34 -15.01
N SER A 103 8.29 9.40 -14.48
CA SER A 103 9.02 10.56 -13.99
C SER A 103 9.85 10.27 -12.73
N VAL A 104 9.42 9.34 -11.87
CA VAL A 104 10.23 8.89 -10.73
C VAL A 104 11.46 8.14 -11.21
N ASP A 105 11.31 7.22 -12.17
CA ASP A 105 12.40 6.43 -12.76
C ASP A 105 13.48 7.33 -13.38
N ASP A 106 13.07 8.34 -14.17
CA ASP A 106 14.00 9.35 -14.72
C ASP A 106 14.83 10.03 -13.62
N ASN A 107 14.22 10.32 -12.46
CA ASN A 107 14.92 10.98 -11.36
C ASN A 107 15.79 10.01 -10.54
N VAL A 108 15.42 8.74 -10.43
CA VAL A 108 16.31 7.70 -9.89
C VAL A 108 17.55 7.60 -10.78
N GLY A 109 17.38 7.56 -12.10
CA GLY A 109 18.49 7.60 -13.06
C GLY A 109 19.43 8.78 -12.80
N ARG A 110 18.90 10.01 -12.69
CA ARG A 110 19.70 11.20 -12.39
C ARG A 110 20.50 11.11 -11.08
N VAL A 111 19.95 10.49 -10.05
CA VAL A 111 20.67 10.27 -8.78
C VAL A 111 21.79 9.25 -8.97
N LEU A 112 21.52 8.15 -9.69
CA LEU A 112 22.51 7.12 -9.97
C LEU A 112 23.66 7.64 -10.84
N ASP A 113 23.35 8.39 -11.90
CA ASP A 113 24.34 9.03 -12.78
C ASP A 113 25.25 9.95 -11.96
N TYR A 114 24.69 10.78 -11.08
CA TYR A 114 25.48 11.66 -10.23
C TYR A 114 26.42 10.88 -9.29
N LEU A 115 25.96 9.76 -8.71
CA LEU A 115 26.82 8.91 -7.88
C LEU A 115 27.99 8.33 -8.68
N GLU A 116 27.76 7.93 -9.93
CA GLU A 116 28.80 7.41 -10.83
C GLU A 116 29.78 8.50 -11.27
N ASP A 117 29.28 9.65 -11.75
CA ASP A 117 30.08 10.78 -12.21
C ASP A 117 31.03 11.32 -11.14
N THR A 118 30.62 11.22 -9.87
CA THR A 118 31.41 11.67 -8.71
C THR A 118 32.23 10.54 -8.08
N GLY A 119 32.08 9.30 -8.56
CA GLY A 119 32.74 8.11 -8.02
C GLY A 119 32.24 7.67 -6.64
N LEU A 120 31.13 8.24 -6.14
CA LEU A 120 30.48 7.88 -4.88
C LEU A 120 29.77 6.53 -4.94
N ASP A 121 29.39 6.10 -6.14
CA ASP A 121 28.70 4.82 -6.37
C ASP A 121 29.48 3.64 -5.77
N LYS A 122 30.81 3.66 -5.82
CA LYS A 122 31.69 2.59 -5.31
C LYS A 122 31.62 2.35 -3.81
N ASN A 123 31.12 3.33 -3.05
CA ASN A 123 31.08 3.28 -1.57
C ASN A 123 29.71 3.66 -1.01
N THR A 124 28.65 3.53 -1.80
CA THR A 124 27.28 3.86 -1.39
C THR A 124 26.39 2.63 -1.47
N ILE A 125 25.62 2.38 -0.41
CA ILE A 125 24.49 1.46 -0.45
C ILE A 125 23.30 2.22 -1.02
N VAL A 126 22.77 1.77 -2.15
CA VAL A 126 21.54 2.31 -2.73
C VAL A 126 20.40 1.34 -2.48
N VAL A 127 19.35 1.81 -1.81
CA VAL A 127 18.13 1.05 -1.57
C VAL A 127 16.98 1.77 -2.27
N TYR A 128 16.26 1.06 -3.13
CA TYR A 128 15.01 1.51 -3.71
C TYR A 128 13.87 0.62 -3.21
N THR A 129 12.84 1.25 -2.65
CA THR A 129 11.67 0.57 -2.11
C THR A 129 10.44 1.47 -2.10
N SER A 130 9.32 0.95 -1.64
CA SER A 130 8.07 1.68 -1.40
C SER A 130 7.66 1.49 0.06
N ASP A 131 6.90 2.44 0.61
CA ASP A 131 6.28 2.30 1.94
C ASP A 131 5.27 1.15 1.99
N GLN A 132 4.59 0.89 0.87
CA GLN A 132 3.61 -0.19 0.68
C GLN A 132 3.43 -0.50 -0.83
N GLY A 133 2.78 -1.62 -1.13
CA GLY A 133 2.31 -1.91 -2.48
C GLY A 133 1.00 -1.18 -2.79
N PHE A 134 0.52 -1.19 -4.03
CA PHE A 134 -0.68 -0.47 -4.44
C PHE A 134 -1.59 -1.30 -5.36
N TYR A 135 -2.92 -1.19 -5.19
CA TYR A 135 -3.87 -1.80 -6.15
C TYR A 135 -3.89 -0.98 -7.45
N LEU A 136 -3.58 -1.62 -8.57
CA LEU A 136 -3.60 -1.07 -9.92
C LEU A 136 -4.81 -1.58 -10.70
N GLY A 137 -5.94 -1.78 -10.02
CA GLY A 137 -7.20 -2.26 -10.57
C GLY A 137 -7.57 -3.70 -10.22
N GLU A 138 -6.66 -4.47 -9.62
CA GLU A 138 -6.96 -5.78 -9.06
C GLU A 138 -8.09 -5.66 -8.04
N HIS A 139 -8.96 -6.68 -7.98
CA HIS A 139 -10.19 -6.68 -7.18
C HIS A 139 -11.16 -5.51 -7.49
N GLY A 140 -10.92 -4.77 -8.58
CA GLY A 140 -11.65 -3.55 -8.91
C GLY A 140 -11.31 -2.38 -7.98
N TRP A 141 -10.12 -2.37 -7.36
CA TRP A 141 -9.71 -1.40 -6.34
C TRP A 141 -8.55 -0.49 -6.79
N PHE A 142 -8.39 0.59 -6.01
CA PHE A 142 -7.22 1.46 -5.94
C PHE A 142 -6.86 1.67 -4.47
N ASP A 143 -5.75 2.34 -4.17
CA ASP A 143 -5.23 2.53 -2.79
C ASP A 143 -4.54 1.27 -2.24
N LYS A 144 -4.50 1.10 -0.91
CA LYS A 144 -3.75 0.07 -0.18
C LYS A 144 -4.55 -0.41 1.04
N ARG A 145 -3.91 -0.73 2.16
CA ARG A 145 -4.48 -1.04 3.51
C ARG A 145 -4.75 -2.52 3.77
N PHE A 146 -5.40 -3.21 2.83
CA PHE A 146 -5.64 -4.64 3.00
C PHE A 146 -4.33 -5.43 2.91
N ILE A 147 -4.27 -6.55 3.62
CA ILE A 147 -3.13 -7.46 3.63
C ILE A 147 -2.95 -8.25 2.31
N TYR A 148 -3.81 -8.07 1.31
CA TYR A 148 -3.64 -8.74 0.00
C TYR A 148 -2.37 -8.27 -0.72
N ASP A 149 -1.80 -9.14 -1.54
CA ASP A 149 -0.42 -9.07 -2.05
C ASP A 149 -0.11 -7.75 -2.76
N GLN A 150 -1.06 -7.17 -3.50
CA GLN A 150 -0.84 -5.90 -4.20
C GLN A 150 -0.58 -4.75 -3.24
N SER A 151 -1.19 -4.74 -2.05
CA SER A 151 -0.97 -3.71 -1.02
C SER A 151 0.15 -4.11 -0.04
N PHE A 152 0.27 -5.41 0.21
CA PHE A 152 1.16 -5.98 1.21
C PHE A 152 2.62 -6.06 0.75
N LYS A 153 2.87 -6.45 -0.51
CA LYS A 153 4.23 -6.56 -1.05
C LYS A 153 4.74 -5.23 -1.55
N THR A 154 5.99 -4.91 -1.21
CA THR A 154 6.70 -3.74 -1.72
C THR A 154 7.86 -4.16 -2.62
N PRO A 155 8.23 -3.33 -3.62
CA PRO A 155 9.51 -3.49 -4.30
C PRO A 155 10.65 -3.30 -3.29
N LEU A 156 11.71 -4.10 -3.40
CA LEU A 156 12.96 -3.92 -2.66
C LEU A 156 14.14 -4.27 -3.57
N LEU A 157 14.91 -3.24 -3.94
CA LEU A 157 16.11 -3.37 -4.76
C LEU A 157 17.26 -2.77 -3.96
N ILE A 158 18.36 -3.51 -3.83
CA ILE A 158 19.53 -3.07 -3.06
C ILE A 158 20.78 -3.24 -3.93
N LYS A 159 21.49 -2.14 -4.16
CA LYS A 159 22.83 -2.12 -4.78
C LYS A 159 23.84 -1.78 -3.71
N TRP A 160 24.80 -2.67 -3.51
CA TRP A 160 25.96 -2.43 -2.64
C TRP A 160 27.22 -3.02 -3.29
N PRO A 161 28.03 -2.19 -3.96
CA PRO A 161 29.22 -2.66 -4.64
C PRO A 161 30.18 -3.38 -3.69
N ASN A 162 30.84 -4.42 -4.20
CA ASN A 162 31.80 -5.27 -3.48
C ASN A 162 31.21 -6.13 -2.34
N ALA A 163 29.92 -5.95 -1.99
CA ALA A 163 29.23 -6.78 -1.00
C ALA A 163 28.17 -7.69 -1.64
N ILE A 164 27.40 -7.17 -2.60
CA ILE A 164 26.33 -7.91 -3.28
C ILE A 164 26.80 -8.31 -4.67
N LYS A 165 26.67 -9.60 -5.02
CA LYS A 165 26.85 -10.06 -6.40
C LYS A 165 25.73 -9.50 -7.29
N PRO A 166 26.03 -8.79 -8.40
CA PRO A 166 24.99 -8.28 -9.30
C PRO A 166 24.10 -9.40 -9.84
N GLY A 167 22.79 -9.12 -9.93
CA GLY A 167 21.79 -10.07 -10.42
C GLY A 167 21.31 -11.10 -9.38
N THR A 168 21.76 -11.02 -8.13
CA THR A 168 21.21 -11.85 -7.05
C THR A 168 19.73 -11.55 -6.84
N THR A 169 18.92 -12.60 -6.73
CA THR A 169 17.52 -12.56 -6.35
C THR A 169 17.29 -13.46 -5.15
N ASN A 170 16.29 -13.13 -4.32
CA ASN A 170 15.97 -13.89 -3.13
C ASN A 170 14.45 -13.89 -2.89
N GLU A 171 13.90 -15.02 -2.44
CA GLU A 171 12.47 -15.23 -2.20
C GLU A 171 12.13 -15.39 -0.70
N GLU A 172 13.09 -15.17 0.19
CA GLU A 172 12.89 -15.21 1.63
C GLU A 172 11.97 -14.08 2.11
N MET A 173 11.27 -14.35 3.21
CA MET A 173 10.30 -13.42 3.77
C MET A 173 11.01 -12.31 4.55
N VAL A 174 10.99 -11.10 4.00
CA VAL A 174 11.56 -9.89 4.61
C VAL A 174 10.45 -8.88 4.93
N GLN A 175 10.76 -7.89 5.77
CA GLN A 175 9.85 -6.82 6.17
C GLN A 175 10.57 -5.48 6.27
N ASN A 176 9.82 -4.38 6.21
CA ASN A 176 10.37 -3.02 6.31
C ASN A 176 11.14 -2.74 7.62
N LEU A 177 10.84 -3.47 8.70
CA LEU A 177 11.58 -3.36 9.97
C LEU A 177 13.04 -3.83 9.86
N ASP A 178 13.34 -4.69 8.88
CA ASP A 178 14.68 -5.26 8.68
C ASP A 178 15.71 -4.21 8.22
N PHE A 179 15.26 -3.11 7.61
CA PHE A 179 16.15 -2.09 7.04
C PHE A 179 17.03 -1.45 8.10
N ALA A 180 16.47 -1.14 9.26
CA ALA A 180 17.21 -0.45 10.31
C ALA A 180 18.37 -1.30 10.85
N GLN A 181 18.14 -2.59 11.13
CA GLN A 181 19.20 -3.51 11.56
C GLN A 181 20.23 -3.77 10.44
N THR A 182 19.78 -3.84 9.18
CA THR A 182 20.67 -3.96 8.02
C THR A 182 21.64 -2.77 7.94
N PHE A 183 21.15 -1.54 8.11
CA PHE A 183 21.98 -0.34 8.06
C PHE A 183 22.94 -0.22 9.25
N LEU A 184 22.49 -0.62 10.45
CA LEU A 184 23.36 -0.65 11.63
C LEU A 184 24.51 -1.66 11.44
N GLU A 185 24.21 -2.87 10.99
CA GLU A 185 25.24 -3.88 10.71
C GLU A 185 26.20 -3.41 9.61
N ALA A 186 25.68 -2.82 8.53
CA ALA A 186 26.51 -2.27 7.46
C ALA A 186 27.43 -1.15 7.95
N ALA A 187 27.00 -0.37 8.95
CA ALA A 187 27.80 0.66 9.60
C ALA A 187 28.70 0.13 10.73
N MET A 188 28.73 -1.19 10.97
CA MET A 188 29.43 -1.83 12.09
C MET A 188 28.99 -1.32 13.46
N ILE A 189 27.68 -1.04 13.59
CA ILE A 189 27.04 -0.62 14.84
C ILE A 189 26.18 -1.76 15.35
N ASP A 190 26.34 -2.11 16.63
CA ASP A 190 25.51 -3.11 17.28
C ASP A 190 24.04 -2.65 17.34
N ALA A 191 23.14 -3.48 16.84
CA ALA A 191 21.71 -3.18 16.90
C ALA A 191 21.18 -3.30 18.34
N PRO A 192 20.39 -2.32 18.82
CA PRO A 192 19.66 -2.45 20.08
C PRO A 192 18.80 -3.72 20.13
N SER A 193 18.79 -4.39 21.29
CA SER A 193 18.10 -5.69 21.47
C SER A 193 16.58 -5.60 21.44
N ASP A 194 16.00 -4.41 21.43
CA ASP A 194 14.56 -4.16 21.37
C ASP A 194 14.03 -3.97 19.94
N MET A 195 14.91 -3.91 18.95
CA MET A 195 14.52 -3.93 17.55
C MET A 195 13.94 -5.30 17.15
N GLN A 196 13.00 -5.29 16.21
CA GLN A 196 12.16 -6.44 15.89
C GLN A 196 12.34 -6.98 14.47
N GLY A 197 13.16 -6.32 13.65
CA GLY A 197 13.56 -6.86 12.35
C GLY A 197 14.71 -7.86 12.48
N GLU A 198 15.23 -8.28 11.35
CA GLU A 198 16.46 -9.06 11.19
C GLU A 198 17.31 -8.37 10.13
N SER A 199 18.63 -8.36 10.32
CA SER A 199 19.52 -7.77 9.32
C SER A 199 19.50 -8.59 8.03
N LEU A 200 19.34 -7.93 6.88
CA LEU A 200 19.31 -8.57 5.56
C LEU A 200 20.70 -8.99 5.08
N ILE A 201 21.78 -8.64 5.78
CA ILE A 201 23.17 -8.89 5.33
C ILE A 201 23.44 -10.36 4.90
N PRO A 202 22.97 -11.39 5.62
CA PRO A 202 23.13 -12.78 5.17
C PRO A 202 22.53 -13.00 3.78
N LEU A 203 21.29 -12.56 3.55
CA LEU A 203 20.62 -12.65 2.26
C LEU A 203 21.37 -11.89 1.16
N LEU A 204 21.86 -10.68 1.48
CA LEU A 204 22.61 -9.84 0.54
C LEU A 204 23.94 -10.47 0.10
N LYS A 205 24.56 -11.29 0.97
CA LYS A 205 25.80 -12.02 0.70
C LYS A 205 25.56 -13.44 0.15
N GLY A 206 24.31 -13.85 -0.03
CA GLY A 206 23.93 -15.18 -0.53
C GLY A 206 24.02 -16.30 0.51
N ASP A 207 24.07 -15.95 1.79
CA ASP A 207 24.12 -16.86 2.94
C ASP A 207 22.71 -17.05 3.51
N ASN A 208 21.87 -17.75 2.74
CA ASN A 208 20.47 -17.98 3.11
C ASN A 208 20.31 -18.96 4.28
N GLU A 209 21.33 -19.77 4.59
CA GLU A 209 21.28 -20.75 5.69
C GLU A 209 21.16 -20.07 7.06
N ASN A 210 21.62 -18.82 7.16
CA ASN A 210 21.53 -17.99 8.36
C ASN A 210 20.26 -17.13 8.44
N TRP A 211 19.33 -17.27 7.48
CA TRP A 211 18.03 -16.61 7.53
C TRP A 211 17.02 -17.44 8.30
N THR A 212 16.31 -16.83 9.25
CA THR A 212 15.44 -17.59 10.19
C THR A 212 13.95 -17.32 10.04
N ARG A 213 13.57 -16.35 9.22
CA ARG A 213 12.18 -15.92 9.10
C ARG A 213 11.43 -16.66 8.00
N ASP A 214 10.52 -17.53 8.42
CA ASP A 214 9.59 -18.24 7.52
C ASP A 214 8.29 -17.47 7.25
N ALA A 215 7.92 -16.56 8.16
CA ALA A 215 6.64 -15.84 8.12
C ALA A 215 6.77 -14.41 8.65
N VAL A 216 5.88 -13.54 8.17
CA VAL A 216 5.79 -12.14 8.57
C VAL A 216 4.41 -11.84 9.16
N TYR A 217 4.41 -10.93 10.13
CA TYR A 217 3.21 -10.44 10.78
C TYR A 217 2.77 -9.12 10.16
N TYR A 218 1.46 -8.93 10.02
CA TYR A 218 0.86 -7.67 9.56
C TYR A 218 -0.27 -7.25 10.49
N HIS A 219 -0.42 -5.93 10.70
CA HIS A 219 -1.55 -5.36 11.46
C HIS A 219 -1.92 -3.97 10.96
N TYR A 220 -3.15 -3.84 10.47
CA TYR A 220 -3.77 -2.59 10.07
C TYR A 220 -4.84 -2.12 11.08
N TYR A 221 -4.80 -0.83 11.44
CA TYR A 221 -5.60 -0.25 12.53
C TYR A 221 -6.61 0.83 12.12
N GLU A 222 -6.44 1.46 10.96
CA GLU A 222 -7.13 2.72 10.63
C GLU A 222 -8.58 2.51 10.14
N TYR A 223 -9.49 2.27 11.08
CA TYR A 223 -10.94 2.15 10.85
C TYR A 223 -11.75 2.55 12.09
N PRO A 224 -12.89 3.26 11.96
CA PRO A 224 -13.42 3.85 10.72
C PRO A 224 -12.51 4.97 10.21
N SER A 225 -12.28 5.03 8.90
CA SER A 225 -11.52 6.09 8.25
C SER A 225 -11.74 6.06 6.74
N VAL A 226 -11.01 6.91 6.03
CA VAL A 226 -10.87 6.93 4.58
C VAL A 226 -10.83 5.51 4.01
N HIS A 227 -11.64 5.28 2.98
CA HIS A 227 -11.78 4.01 2.26
C HIS A 227 -12.38 2.83 3.04
N MET A 228 -12.64 2.98 4.35
CA MET A 228 -13.39 2.03 5.19
C MET A 228 -12.84 0.59 5.18
N ALA A 229 -11.53 0.43 4.97
CA ALA A 229 -10.87 -0.88 5.13
C ALA A 229 -10.94 -1.30 6.61
N LYS A 230 -11.43 -2.52 6.89
CA LYS A 230 -11.65 -3.02 8.25
C LYS A 230 -10.33 -3.27 8.98
N ARG A 231 -10.31 -3.18 10.31
CA ARG A 231 -9.09 -3.50 11.07
C ARG A 231 -8.80 -4.98 10.96
N HIS A 232 -7.55 -5.34 10.73
CA HIS A 232 -7.15 -6.74 10.58
C HIS A 232 -5.70 -6.95 10.95
N TYR A 233 -5.39 -8.18 11.35
CA TYR A 233 -4.03 -8.67 11.47
C TYR A 233 -3.92 -10.04 10.83
N GLY A 234 -2.70 -10.47 10.53
CA GLY A 234 -2.48 -11.76 9.91
C GLY A 234 -1.04 -12.23 9.96
N ILE A 235 -0.85 -13.49 9.59
CA ILE A 235 0.43 -14.12 9.33
C ILE A 235 0.50 -14.46 7.84
N VAL A 236 1.64 -14.15 7.22
CA VAL A 236 1.90 -14.46 5.82
C VAL A 236 3.20 -15.24 5.73
N ASN A 237 3.17 -16.42 5.11
CA ASN A 237 4.36 -17.17 4.73
C ASN A 237 4.34 -17.45 3.22
N LYS A 238 5.37 -18.14 2.69
CA LYS A 238 5.46 -18.40 1.24
C LYS A 238 4.26 -19.18 0.66
N LYS A 239 3.56 -19.97 1.47
CA LYS A 239 2.48 -20.87 1.02
C LYS A 239 1.08 -20.34 1.35
N TYR A 240 0.92 -19.70 2.50
CA TYR A 240 -0.38 -19.35 3.05
C TYR A 240 -0.42 -17.95 3.62
N LYS A 241 -1.62 -17.38 3.63
CA LYS A 241 -1.95 -16.12 4.30
C LYS A 241 -3.20 -16.32 5.14
N LEU A 242 -3.08 -16.17 6.46
CA LEU A 242 -4.19 -16.24 7.40
C LEU A 242 -4.45 -14.84 7.96
N VAL A 243 -5.70 -14.38 7.88
CA VAL A 243 -6.12 -13.02 8.22
C VAL A 243 -7.33 -13.08 9.12
N HIS A 244 -7.37 -12.18 10.11
CA HIS A 244 -8.53 -11.94 10.94
C HIS A 244 -8.93 -10.47 10.89
N PHE A 245 -10.10 -10.21 10.32
CA PHE A 245 -10.79 -8.92 10.43
C PHE A 245 -11.58 -8.90 11.73
N TYR A 246 -11.17 -8.06 12.68
CA TYR A 246 -11.62 -8.16 14.07
C TYR A 246 -12.46 -6.95 14.54
N TYR A 247 -12.62 -5.93 13.68
CA TYR A 247 -13.44 -4.76 13.98
C TYR A 247 -13.88 -4.04 12.71
N ASP A 248 -15.16 -3.73 12.53
CA ASP A 248 -16.35 -4.03 13.36
C ASP A 248 -17.01 -5.39 13.05
N ILE A 249 -16.32 -6.23 12.29
CA ILE A 249 -16.68 -7.60 11.95
C ILE A 249 -15.72 -8.58 12.64
N ASP A 250 -16.08 -9.86 12.66
CA ASP A 250 -15.28 -10.96 13.20
C ASP A 250 -15.23 -12.07 12.13
N GLU A 251 -14.31 -11.91 11.17
CA GLU A 251 -14.22 -12.74 9.97
C GLU A 251 -12.79 -13.20 9.76
N TRP A 252 -12.64 -14.50 9.45
CA TRP A 252 -11.35 -15.11 9.15
C TRP A 252 -11.25 -15.49 7.68
N GLU A 253 -10.08 -15.22 7.10
CA GLU A 253 -9.76 -15.58 5.73
C GLU A 253 -8.45 -16.36 5.69
N LEU A 254 -8.41 -17.43 4.89
CA LEU A 254 -7.20 -18.18 4.55
C LEU A 254 -7.07 -18.24 3.03
N TYR A 255 -5.88 -17.93 2.53
CA TYR A 255 -5.52 -18.05 1.12
C TYR A 255 -4.36 -19.01 0.94
N ASP A 256 -4.52 -20.00 0.05
CA ASP A 256 -3.43 -20.83 -0.49
C ASP A 256 -2.78 -20.05 -1.64
N ARG A 257 -1.62 -19.46 -1.36
CA ARG A 257 -0.94 -18.54 -2.27
C ARG A 257 -0.29 -19.25 -3.46
N ALA A 258 -0.08 -20.56 -3.35
CA ALA A 258 0.45 -21.36 -4.44
C ALA A 258 -0.64 -21.72 -5.45
N LYS A 259 -1.85 -22.05 -4.97
CA LYS A 259 -3.00 -22.39 -5.84
C LYS A 259 -3.80 -21.17 -6.28
N ASP A 260 -3.83 -20.14 -5.47
CA ASP A 260 -4.60 -18.90 -5.69
C ASP A 260 -3.71 -17.67 -5.51
N PRO A 261 -2.79 -17.40 -6.46
CA PRO A 261 -1.87 -16.27 -6.38
C PRO A 261 -2.56 -14.90 -6.45
N ASN A 262 -3.84 -14.87 -6.84
CA ASN A 262 -4.65 -13.66 -6.92
C ASN A 262 -5.57 -13.48 -5.70
N GLU A 263 -5.54 -14.39 -4.72
CA GLU A 263 -6.26 -14.27 -3.45
C GLU A 263 -7.77 -14.05 -3.64
N MET A 264 -8.35 -14.82 -4.54
CA MET A 264 -9.76 -14.75 -4.93
C MET A 264 -10.66 -15.72 -4.16
N TYR A 265 -10.09 -16.74 -3.52
CA TYR A 265 -10.83 -17.83 -2.88
C TYR A 265 -10.41 -18.00 -1.41
N ASN A 266 -11.29 -17.58 -0.51
CA ASN A 266 -11.13 -17.84 0.92
C ASN A 266 -11.43 -19.33 1.22
N VAL A 267 -10.40 -20.07 1.63
CA VAL A 267 -10.47 -21.51 1.97
C VAL A 267 -10.51 -21.77 3.48
N TYR A 268 -10.72 -20.76 4.32
CA TYR A 268 -10.68 -20.90 5.79
C TYR A 268 -11.62 -21.99 6.33
N ASN A 269 -12.82 -22.10 5.74
CA ASN A 269 -13.84 -23.08 6.16
C ASN A 269 -13.76 -24.42 5.40
N ASP A 270 -12.78 -24.60 4.52
CA ASP A 270 -12.59 -25.84 3.78
C ASP A 270 -11.98 -26.91 4.71
N PRO A 271 -12.64 -28.08 4.90
CA PRO A 271 -12.13 -29.16 5.75
C PRO A 271 -10.72 -29.64 5.39
N GLU A 272 -10.31 -29.54 4.10
CA GLU A 272 -8.96 -29.93 3.67
C GLU A 272 -7.87 -29.03 4.26
N TYR A 273 -8.20 -27.79 4.64
CA TYR A 273 -7.25 -26.81 5.19
C TYR A 273 -7.30 -26.70 6.71
N LYS A 274 -8.10 -27.53 7.39
CA LYS A 274 -8.30 -27.44 8.84
C LYS A 274 -6.98 -27.48 9.64
N GLU A 275 -6.10 -28.43 9.34
CA GLU A 275 -4.81 -28.56 10.03
C GLU A 275 -3.90 -27.35 9.77
N ILE A 276 -3.97 -26.78 8.56
CA ILE A 276 -3.21 -25.58 8.18
C ILE A 276 -3.71 -24.36 8.97
N VAL A 277 -5.03 -24.17 9.07
CA VAL A 277 -5.64 -23.12 9.89
C VAL A 277 -5.20 -23.26 11.34
N GLU A 278 -5.26 -24.46 11.92
CA GLU A 278 -4.85 -24.71 13.30
C GLU A 278 -3.36 -24.41 13.54
N SER A 279 -2.47 -24.78 12.60
CA SER A 279 -1.04 -24.46 12.68
C SER A 279 -0.78 -22.96 12.61
N LEU A 280 -1.29 -22.30 11.56
CA LEU A 280 -1.07 -20.87 11.33
C LEU A 280 -1.67 -20.01 12.44
N THR A 281 -2.78 -20.44 13.05
CA THR A 281 -3.37 -19.75 14.21
C THR A 281 -2.43 -19.79 15.42
N LYS A 282 -1.78 -20.93 15.68
CA LYS A 282 -0.78 -21.06 16.75
C LYS A 282 0.45 -20.21 16.45
N GLU A 283 0.97 -20.28 15.22
CA GLU A 283 2.12 -19.48 14.79
C GLU A 283 1.84 -17.97 14.90
N LEU A 284 0.67 -17.52 14.44
CA LEU A 284 0.22 -16.13 14.56
C LEU A 284 0.15 -15.69 16.03
N TYR A 285 -0.34 -16.55 16.92
CA TYR A 285 -0.38 -16.27 18.35
C TYR A 285 1.02 -16.10 18.95
N GLU A 286 1.97 -16.96 18.60
CA GLU A 286 3.36 -16.84 19.06
C GLU A 286 4.06 -15.61 18.48
N LEU A 287 3.89 -15.31 17.19
CA LEU A 287 4.40 -14.07 16.57
C LEU A 287 3.91 -12.82 17.31
N ARG A 288 2.63 -12.79 17.68
CA ARG A 288 2.04 -11.66 18.42
C ARG A 288 2.53 -11.52 19.86
N LYS A 289 3.06 -12.57 20.47
CA LYS A 289 3.73 -12.48 21.79
C LYS A 289 5.16 -11.95 21.65
N ASN A 290 5.88 -12.45 20.64
CA ASN A 290 7.28 -12.11 20.40
C ASN A 290 7.42 -10.66 19.93
N ILE A 291 6.54 -10.25 19.04
CA ILE A 291 6.37 -8.84 18.73
C ILE A 291 5.73 -8.24 19.98
N ARG A 292 6.47 -7.43 20.75
CA ARG A 292 5.97 -6.63 21.87
C ARG A 292 4.96 -5.58 21.36
N ILE A 293 3.91 -5.99 20.66
CA ILE A 293 2.68 -5.24 20.57
C ILE A 293 2.32 -5.01 22.02
N LEU A 294 2.46 -3.78 22.49
CA LEU A 294 2.15 -3.41 23.86
C LEU A 294 0.76 -4.00 24.18
N MET A 295 0.70 -5.16 24.83
CA MET A 295 -0.54 -5.70 25.38
C MET A 295 -1.13 -4.74 26.42
N ASN A 296 -0.39 -3.68 26.77
CA ASN A 296 -0.84 -2.52 27.52
C ASN A 296 -1.90 -1.67 26.79
N LEU A 297 -2.07 -1.75 25.47
CA LEU A 297 -3.19 -1.10 24.77
C LEU A 297 -4.51 -1.88 24.93
N VAL A 298 -4.45 -3.21 25.10
CA VAL A 298 -5.64 -4.02 25.40
C VAL A 298 -6.07 -3.81 26.86
N LYS A 299 -5.13 -3.57 27.78
CA LYS A 299 -5.46 -3.22 29.17
C LYS A 299 -6.04 -1.80 29.33
N LEU A 300 -5.60 -0.83 28.53
CA LEU A 300 -6.13 0.55 28.62
C LEU A 300 -7.59 0.69 28.13
N LEU A 301 -8.04 -0.18 27.22
CA LEU A 301 -9.42 -0.16 26.71
C LEU A 301 -10.45 -0.83 27.63
N PHE A 302 -10.00 -1.60 28.64
CA PHE A 302 -10.91 -2.30 29.56
C PHE A 302 -10.90 -1.78 31.01
N THR A 303 -10.06 -0.79 31.38
CA THR A 303 -10.00 -0.32 32.78
C THR A 303 -9.84 1.19 33.02
N SER A 304 -10.03 2.10 32.05
CA SER A 304 -9.86 3.54 32.37
C SER A 304 -11.01 4.46 31.94
N ASN A 305 -11.86 4.72 32.93
CA ASN A 305 -12.79 5.84 33.04
C ASN A 305 -12.05 7.16 33.35
N TYR A 306 -11.00 7.52 32.59
CA TYR A 306 -10.27 8.78 32.80
C TYR A 306 -9.94 9.48 31.49
N PHE A 307 -10.88 10.30 31.02
CA PHE A 307 -10.59 11.50 30.24
C PHE A 307 -11.24 12.70 30.96
N LYS A 308 -10.52 13.23 31.94
CA LYS A 308 -10.65 14.61 32.41
C LYS A 308 -9.24 15.09 32.73
N PHE A 309 -8.98 16.33 32.30
CA PHE A 309 -7.74 17.11 32.46
C PHE A 309 -6.65 16.81 31.44
N PHE A 310 -6.55 17.65 30.40
CA PHE A 310 -5.63 18.78 30.36
C PHE A 310 -6.26 19.91 29.52
N ASN A 311 -6.03 21.15 29.95
CA ASN A 311 -6.62 22.40 29.45
C ASN A 311 -6.31 22.71 27.99
#